data_AF-A0AAN9AES1-F1
#
_entry.id   AF-A0AAN9AES1-F1
#
_cell.length_a   1.000
_cell.length_b   1.000
_cell.length_c   1.000
_cell.angle_alpha   90.00
_cell.angle_beta   90.00
_cell.angle_gamma   90.00
#
_symmetry.space_group_name_H-M   'P 1'
#
loop_
_entity.id
_entity.type
_entity.pdbx_description
1 polymer ?
#
loop_
_entity_poly.entity_id
_entity_poly.type
_entity_poly.pdbx_seq_one_letter_code
_entity_poly.pdbx_strand_id
1 'polypeptide(L)'
;MHHLRLYTSLRIDEYLQLAETLEDFGSFHFQVTRRDGLPCRLSVNIDGVTLSFGNEKSSIPFSDISKVTYNTKAVKIRFTQTGQQPLVFYTPNSKCSDEILKVIMNNYAASVLSNR
;
A
#
# COMPACT_ATOMS: atom_id res chain seq x y z
N MET A 1 -3.27 -39.25 11.24
CA MET A 1 -4.75 -39.18 11.18
C MET A 1 -5.17 -38.29 12.34
N HIS A 2 -5.72 -37.09 12.19
CA HIS A 2 -7.10 -36.83 11.79
C HIS A 2 -7.27 -35.31 11.53
N HIS A 3 -7.47 -34.90 10.28
CA HIS A 3 -8.20 -33.65 10.02
C HIS A 3 -9.37 -33.87 9.04
N LEU A 4 -9.61 -35.11 8.60
CA LEU A 4 -10.45 -35.43 7.43
C LEU A 4 -11.97 -35.20 7.61
N ARG A 5 -12.42 -34.60 8.72
CA ARG A 5 -13.85 -34.36 8.99
C ARG A 5 -14.16 -33.02 9.68
N LEU A 6 -13.34 -31.99 9.47
CA LEU A 6 -13.73 -30.61 9.81
C LEU A 6 -13.97 -29.87 8.49
N TYR A 7 -15.15 -29.26 8.40
CA TYR A 7 -15.71 -28.60 7.22
C TYR A 7 -14.66 -27.75 6.49
N THR A 8 -14.60 -27.89 5.17
CA THR A 8 -13.58 -27.29 4.30
C THR A 8 -13.42 -25.79 4.47
N SER A 9 -14.47 -25.06 4.85
CA SER A 9 -14.43 -23.63 5.17
C SER A 9 -13.55 -23.29 6.37
N LEU A 10 -13.63 -24.07 7.45
CA LEU A 10 -12.88 -23.82 8.69
C LEU A 10 -11.36 -23.85 8.46
N ARG A 11 -10.91 -24.70 7.53
CA ARG A 11 -9.49 -24.79 7.16
C ARG A 11 -9.02 -23.67 6.24
N ILE A 12 -9.91 -23.09 5.42
CA ILE A 12 -9.56 -21.94 4.58
C ILE A 12 -9.36 -20.73 5.47
N ASP A 13 -10.22 -20.54 6.47
CA ASP A 13 -10.11 -19.42 7.41
C ASP A 13 -8.81 -19.49 8.23
N GLU A 14 -8.47 -20.66 8.79
CA GLU A 14 -7.20 -20.86 9.50
C GLU A 14 -5.98 -20.62 8.60
N TYR A 15 -6.05 -21.03 7.32
CA TYR A 15 -4.98 -20.80 6.35
C TYR A 15 -4.83 -19.33 5.99
N LEU A 16 -5.94 -18.61 5.79
CA LEU A 16 -5.95 -17.18 5.50
C LEU A 16 -5.44 -16.38 6.71
N GLN A 17 -5.82 -16.75 7.93
CA GLN A 17 -5.30 -16.12 9.16
C GLN A 17 -3.78 -16.26 9.27
N LEU A 18 -3.22 -17.42 8.92
CA LEU A 18 -1.77 -17.59 8.86
C LEU A 18 -1.15 -16.77 7.73
N ALA A 19 -1.78 -16.73 6.55
CA ALA A 19 -1.29 -15.93 5.42
C ALA A 19 -1.29 -14.42 5.71
N GLU A 20 -2.27 -13.92 6.47
CA GLU A 20 -2.36 -12.53 6.93
C GLU A 20 -1.18 -12.10 7.81
N THR A 21 -0.45 -13.05 8.42
CA THR A 21 0.77 -12.75 9.19
C THR A 21 1.99 -12.46 8.31
N LEU A 22 1.94 -12.76 7.01
CA LEU A 22 3.05 -12.51 6.10
C LEU A 22 3.14 -11.02 5.79
N GLU A 23 4.36 -10.48 5.84
CA GLU A 23 4.61 -9.04 5.67
C GLU A 23 4.09 -8.48 4.33
N ASP A 24 4.16 -9.27 3.26
CA ASP A 24 3.71 -8.87 1.92
C ASP A 24 2.23 -9.24 1.64
N PHE A 25 1.51 -9.84 2.60
CA PHE A 25 0.11 -10.22 2.38
C PHE A 25 -0.76 -8.99 2.10
N GLY A 26 -1.65 -9.09 1.10
CA GLY A 26 -2.55 -8.01 0.73
C GLY A 26 -1.88 -6.74 0.21
N SER A 27 -0.59 -6.79 -0.13
CA SER A 27 0.18 -5.62 -0.56
C SER A 27 0.45 -5.61 -2.07
N PHE A 28 0.22 -4.47 -2.71
CA PHE A 28 0.64 -4.20 -4.08
C PHE A 28 1.98 -3.49 -4.07
N HIS A 29 2.90 -3.88 -4.97
CA HIS A 29 4.26 -3.35 -4.98
C HIS A 29 4.62 -2.73 -6.32
N PHE A 30 5.24 -1.55 -6.24
CA PHE A 30 5.67 -0.78 -7.40
C PHE A 30 7.12 -0.34 -7.23
N GLN A 31 7.91 -0.51 -8.29
CA GLN A 31 9.25 0.06 -8.36
C GLN A 31 9.14 1.53 -8.76
N VAL A 32 9.56 2.43 -7.87
CA VAL A 32 9.52 3.88 -8.09
C VAL A 32 10.88 4.49 -7.78
N THR A 33 11.01 5.79 -8.03
CA THR A 33 12.25 6.53 -7.78
C THR A 33 11.98 7.68 -6.81
N ARG A 34 12.87 7.87 -5.84
CA ARG A 34 12.82 9.00 -4.90
C ARG A 34 13.23 10.31 -5.57
N ARG A 35 13.06 11.43 -4.84
CA ARG A 35 13.51 12.76 -5.27
C ARG A 35 15.01 12.87 -5.53
N ASP A 36 15.82 12.09 -4.83
CA ASP A 36 17.27 11.98 -5.00
C ASP A 36 17.70 11.08 -6.17
N GLY A 37 16.74 10.50 -6.91
CA GLY A 37 17.02 9.62 -8.06
C GLY A 37 17.26 8.16 -7.70
N LEU A 38 17.21 7.80 -6.41
CA LEU A 38 17.45 6.43 -5.99
C LEU A 38 16.19 5.55 -6.14
N PRO A 39 16.35 4.29 -6.57
CA PRO A 39 15.25 3.35 -6.68
C PRO A 39 14.72 2.97 -5.29
N CYS A 40 13.39 2.92 -5.14
CA CYS A 40 12.72 2.43 -3.94
C CYS A 40 11.47 1.62 -4.30
N ARG A 41 10.95 0.86 -3.33
CA ARG A 41 9.71 0.10 -3.48
C ARG A 41 8.59 0.86 -2.78
N LEU A 42 7.52 1.13 -3.50
CA LEU A 42 6.25 1.58 -2.95
C LEU A 42 5.36 0.36 -2.75
N SER A 43 4.92 0.13 -1.52
CA SER A 43 3.91 -0.87 -1.19
C SER A 43 2.61 -0.17 -0.81
N VAL A 44 1.48 -0.67 -1.29
CA VAL A 44 0.15 -0.17 -0.94
C VAL A 44 -0.67 -1.35 -0.44
N ASN A 45 -1.19 -1.25 0.78
CA ASN A 45 -2.04 -2.25 1.41
C ASN A 45 -3.32 -1.60 1.94
N ILE A 46 -4.12 -2.34 2.71
CA ILE A 46 -5.38 -1.83 3.25
C ILE A 46 -5.19 -0.73 4.29
N ASP A 47 -4.06 -0.71 5.00
CA ASP A 47 -3.78 0.24 6.09
C ASP A 47 -3.21 1.56 5.55
N GLY A 48 -2.47 1.52 4.45
CA GLY A 48 -1.86 2.71 3.87
C GLY A 48 -0.80 2.44 2.81
N VAL A 49 0.21 3.30 2.84
CA VAL A 49 1.28 3.35 1.84
C VAL A 49 2.63 3.26 2.54
N THR A 50 3.48 2.35 2.09
CA THR A 50 4.83 2.15 2.64
C THR A 50 5.87 2.39 1.56
N LEU A 51 6.89 3.18 1.88
CA LEU A 51 8.09 3.30 1.07
C LEU A 51 9.24 2.54 1.72
N SER A 52 9.86 1.67 0.93
CA SER A 52 11.01 0.85 1.36
C SER A 52 12.24 1.20 0.54
N PHE A 53 13.33 1.52 1.22
CA PHE A 53 14.64 1.80 0.64
C PHE A 53 15.72 1.02 1.38
N GLY A 54 16.25 -0.05 0.76
CA GLY A 54 17.10 -1.00 1.47
C GLY A 54 16.38 -1.59 2.68
N ASN A 55 16.94 -1.40 3.87
CA ASN A 55 16.35 -1.85 5.14
C ASN A 55 15.45 -0.79 5.80
N GLU A 56 15.41 0.43 5.27
CA GLU A 56 14.57 1.49 5.81
C GLU A 56 13.14 1.39 5.25
N LYS A 57 12.15 1.45 6.14
CA LYS A 57 10.73 1.44 5.79
C LYS A 57 10.04 2.65 6.43
N SER A 58 9.24 3.36 5.65
CA SER A 58 8.42 4.47 6.13
C SER A 58 6.98 4.23 5.69
N SER A 59 6.12 3.93 6.66
CA SER A 59 4.70 3.65 6.44
C SER A 59 3.86 4.88 6.80
N ILE A 60 2.88 5.17 5.97
CA ILE A 60 1.95 6.29 6.11
C ILE A 60 0.54 5.70 6.08
N PRO A 61 -0.21 5.74 7.20
CA PRO A 61 -1.58 5.25 7.22
C PRO A 61 -2.49 6.16 6.40
N PHE A 62 -3.59 5.61 5.87
CA PHE A 62 -4.55 6.40 5.10
C PHE A 62 -5.20 7.55 5.89
N SER A 63 -5.31 7.42 7.22
CA SER A 63 -5.77 8.50 8.11
C SER A 63 -4.91 9.77 8.00
N ASP A 64 -3.64 9.60 7.67
CA ASP A 64 -2.65 10.66 7.65
C ASP A 64 -2.50 11.28 6.25
N ILE A 65 -3.25 10.79 5.26
CA ILE A 65 -3.22 11.24 3.88
C ILE A 65 -4.40 12.18 3.62
N SER A 66 -4.12 13.46 3.34
CA SER A 66 -5.16 14.43 2.98
C SER A 66 -5.50 14.42 1.49
N LYS A 67 -4.50 14.20 0.64
CA LYS A 67 -4.68 14.24 -0.82
C LYS A 67 -3.56 13.52 -1.55
N VAL A 68 -3.94 12.75 -2.56
CA VAL A 68 -3.01 12.19 -3.55
C VAL A 68 -3.20 12.94 -4.87
N THR A 69 -2.09 13.38 -5.45
CA THR A 69 -2.05 14.04 -6.77
C THR A 69 -0.97 13.40 -7.61
N TYR A 70 -1.15 13.36 -8.92
CA TYR A 70 -0.17 12.75 -9.80
C TYR A 70 -0.12 13.45 -11.15
N ASN A 71 0.96 13.20 -11.88
CA ASN A 71 1.10 13.50 -13.30
C ASN A 71 1.75 12.31 -14.00
N THR A 72 2.09 12.47 -15.28
CA THR A 72 2.69 11.42 -16.10
C THR A 72 4.00 10.83 -15.58
N LYS A 73 4.70 11.51 -14.65
CA LYS A 73 6.03 11.08 -14.17
C LYS A 73 6.15 11.02 -12.65
N ALA A 74 5.19 11.54 -11.90
CA ALA A 74 5.31 11.69 -10.45
C ALA A 74 3.96 11.55 -9.76
N VAL A 75 4.00 10.97 -8.56
CA VAL A 75 2.90 10.91 -7.60
C VAL A 75 3.33 11.67 -6.35
N LYS A 76 2.40 12.43 -5.79
CA LYS A 76 2.59 13.30 -4.64
C LYS A 76 1.48 13.06 -3.62
N ILE A 77 1.86 12.61 -2.44
CA ILE A 77 1.01 12.36 -1.28
C ILE A 77 1.17 13.53 -0.31
N ARG A 78 0.07 14.22 -0.02
CA ARG A 78 0.02 15.26 1.01
C ARG A 78 -0.54 14.68 2.29
N PHE A 79 -0.01 15.16 3.41
CA PHE A 79 -0.42 14.74 4.74
C PHE A 79 -1.58 15.59 5.27
N THR A 80 -2.34 15.06 6.23
CA THR A 80 -3.34 15.83 7.00
C THR A 80 -2.69 16.82 7.94
N GLN A 81 -1.51 16.49 8.50
CA GLN A 81 -0.76 17.42 9.33
C GLN A 81 -0.24 18.61 8.50
N THR A 82 -0.65 19.82 8.91
CA THR A 82 -0.22 21.07 8.27
C THR A 82 1.27 21.31 8.50
N GLY A 83 1.99 21.67 7.44
CA GLY A 83 3.42 21.99 7.48
C GLY A 83 4.35 20.82 7.16
N GLN A 84 3.84 19.58 7.13
CA GLN A 84 4.63 18.43 6.70
C GLN A 84 4.90 18.48 5.19
N GLN A 85 6.15 18.26 4.79
CA GLN A 85 6.52 18.21 3.39
C GLN A 85 5.85 17.02 2.69
N PRO A 86 5.21 17.21 1.53
CA PRO A 86 4.57 16.12 0.81
C PRO A 86 5.58 15.04 0.40
N LEU A 87 5.14 13.80 0.45
CA LEU A 87 5.91 12.70 -0.09
C LEU A 87 5.78 12.68 -1.62
N VAL A 88 6.92 12.66 -2.32
CA VAL A 88 6.97 12.67 -3.79
C VAL A 88 7.84 11.52 -4.27
N PHE A 89 7.31 10.73 -5.21
CA PHE A 89 8.05 9.69 -5.90
C PHE A 89 7.71 9.70 -7.39
N TYR A 90 8.66 9.21 -8.19
CA TYR A 90 8.63 9.22 -9.64
C TYR A 90 8.38 7.81 -10.17
N THR A 91 7.60 7.74 -11.23
CA THR A 91 7.19 6.51 -11.87
C THR A 91 7.92 6.34 -13.21
N PRO A 92 8.13 5.10 -13.67
CA PRO A 92 8.80 4.86 -14.95
C PRO A 92 7.98 5.37 -16.14
N ASN A 93 6.65 5.40 -16.03
CA ASN A 93 5.73 5.89 -17.07
C ASN A 93 4.36 6.23 -16.49
N SER A 94 3.51 6.86 -17.31
CA SER A 94 2.17 7.29 -16.89
C SER A 94 1.24 6.14 -16.53
N LYS A 95 1.36 4.98 -17.20
CA LYS A 95 0.55 3.80 -16.89
C LYS A 95 0.79 3.33 -15.45
N CYS A 96 2.05 3.31 -15.02
CA CYS A 96 2.43 3.00 -13.65
C CYS A 96 1.84 4.02 -12.66
N SER A 97 1.85 5.31 -12.98
CA SER A 97 1.18 6.32 -12.15
C SER A 97 -0.32 6.07 -12.00
N ASP A 98 -0.99 5.74 -13.11
CA ASP A 98 -2.43 5.47 -13.13
C ASP A 98 -2.78 4.23 -12.29
N GLU A 99 -1.98 3.17 -12.38
CA GLU A 99 -2.16 1.95 -11.58
C GLU A 99 -1.95 2.20 -10.09
N ILE A 100 -0.87 2.90 -9.73
CA ILE A 100 -0.60 3.27 -8.32
C ILE A 100 -1.78 4.05 -7.74
N LEU A 101 -2.30 5.03 -8.48
CA LEU A 101 -3.43 5.81 -8.01
C LEU A 101 -4.68 4.94 -7.81
N LYS A 102 -5.01 4.08 -8.78
CA LYS A 102 -6.18 3.19 -8.68
C LYS A 102 -6.09 2.31 -7.43
N VAL A 103 -4.93 1.73 -7.18
CA VAL A 103 -4.71 0.88 -6.01
C VAL A 103 -4.83 1.69 -4.72
N ILE A 104 -4.23 2.88 -4.64
CA ILE A 104 -4.35 3.79 -3.49
C ILE A 104 -5.81 4.16 -3.23
N MET A 105 -6.56 4.56 -4.27
CA MET A 105 -7.95 4.99 -4.13
C MET A 105 -8.86 3.84 -3.70
N ASN A 106 -8.67 2.64 -4.26
CA ASN A 106 -9.47 1.47 -3.91
C ASN A 106 -9.21 1.04 -2.45
N ASN A 107 -7.95 1.00 -2.02
CA ASN A 107 -7.62 0.65 -0.63
C ASN A 107 -8.04 1.73 0.35
N TYR A 108 -7.92 3.01 0.00
CA TYR A 108 -8.46 4.10 0.81
C TYR A 108 -9.98 4.00 0.97
N ALA A 109 -10.71 3.70 -0.11
CA ALA A 109 -12.15 3.52 -0.03
C ALA A 109 -12.52 2.32 0.87
N ALA A 110 -11.79 1.21 0.76
CA ALA A 110 -11.97 0.05 1.61
C ALA A 110 -11.68 0.37 3.09
N SER A 111 -10.60 1.09 3.40
CA SER A 111 -10.23 1.44 4.78
C SER A 111 -11.23 2.38 5.44
N VAL A 112 -11.87 3.27 4.68
CA VAL A 112 -12.97 4.13 5.17
C VAL A 112 -14.24 3.32 5.44
N LEU A 113 -14.52 2.29 4.65
CA LEU A 113 -15.68 1.41 4.85
C LEU A 113 -15.52 0.48 6.05
N SER A 114 -14.32 -0.03 6.31
CA SER A 114 -14.03 -0.91 7.45
C SER A 114 -14.05 -0.21 8.81
N ASN A 115 -13.97 1.14 8.84
CA ASN A 115 -14.01 1.96 10.05
C ASN A 115 -15.42 2.50 10.39
N ARG A 116 -16.47 1.96 9.75
CA ARG A 116 -17.88 2.26 10.03
C ARG A 116 -18.55 1.07 10.70
#